data_AF-A0A813JXQ3-F1
#
_entry.id   AF-A0A813JXQ3-F1
#
_cell.length_a   1.000
_cell.length_b   1.000
_cell.length_c   1.000
_cell.angle_alpha   90.00
_cell.angle_beta   90.00
_cell.angle_gamma   90.00
#
_symmetry.space_group_name_H-M   'P 1'
#
loop_
_entity.id
_entity.type
_entity.pdbx_description
1 polymer ?
#
loop_
_entity_poly.entity_id
_entity_poly.type
_entity_poly.pdbx_seq_one_letter_code
_entity_poly.pdbx_strand_id
1 'polypeptide(L)'
;ALSCRRQALKAADSLLRLAAQDAQRIFIVKAGVVPLILDVLRTAGTKGRGVSAMLLERLLSEPSARPAAAASTDAVSLLLDVLKDGNVDETGRSSAACALSVLLVGSSDFRAAAARAGAAHHLLALLQRASLSGRPGNAKANATRALGALAMSSHLCPEIVEMGAVAPLVVLLRGEDPECRKRAAIALRNLAAAGPELKAAVAEAGAAEPLVDMLGCSDVMSKAAACAALRQLASDRSAQGTLLAPGAVKALAALLAPPSAASGETSLSDQEAAAWAQVSQASAAVLLSLLEGQSPADSKDGEEARTKELVEQVALTLGNPDFGNLATLTNHLKKLGK
;
A
#
# COMPACT_ATOMS: atom_id res chain seq x y z
N ALA A 1 34.61 -23.64 12.07
CA ALA A 1 33.48 -22.68 12.13
C ALA A 1 33.72 -21.40 11.32
N LEU A 2 34.77 -20.60 11.60
CA LEU A 2 34.99 -19.30 10.93
C LEU A 2 35.27 -19.40 9.41
N SER A 3 36.02 -20.41 8.96
CA SER A 3 36.28 -20.65 7.52
C SER A 3 34.98 -20.95 6.74
N CYS A 4 34.14 -21.83 7.30
CA CYS A 4 32.83 -22.17 6.73
C CYS A 4 31.90 -20.95 6.65
N ARG A 5 31.84 -20.11 7.68
CA ARG A 5 31.06 -18.85 7.66
C ARG A 5 31.53 -17.88 6.56
N ARG A 6 32.84 -17.76 6.35
CA ARG A 6 33.40 -16.93 5.27
C ARG A 6 33.07 -17.48 3.89
N GLN A 7 33.10 -18.80 3.71
CA GLN A 7 32.71 -19.44 2.45
C GLN A 7 31.21 -19.27 2.16
N ALA A 8 30.35 -19.47 3.16
CA ALA A 8 28.92 -19.25 3.03
C ALA A 8 28.59 -17.80 2.64
N LEU A 9 29.27 -16.81 3.23
CA LEU A 9 29.12 -15.41 2.85
C LEU A 9 29.53 -15.15 1.40
N LYS A 10 30.68 -15.68 0.97
CA LYS A 10 31.14 -15.54 -0.43
C LYS A 10 30.16 -16.18 -1.41
N ALA A 11 29.61 -17.35 -1.05
CA ALA A 11 28.60 -18.02 -1.86
C ALA A 11 27.31 -17.19 -1.96
N ALA A 12 26.82 -16.64 -0.84
CA ALA A 12 25.65 -15.77 -0.81
C ALA A 12 25.85 -14.50 -1.66
N ASP A 13 27.03 -13.89 -1.63
CA ASP A 13 27.37 -12.71 -2.43
C ASP A 13 27.42 -13.03 -3.94
N SER A 14 27.96 -14.18 -4.33
CA SER A 14 27.94 -14.64 -5.71
C SER A 14 26.52 -14.97 -6.18
N LEU A 15 25.71 -15.63 -5.34
CA LEU A 15 24.31 -15.92 -5.64
C LEU A 15 23.46 -14.65 -5.72
N LEU A 16 23.73 -13.63 -4.91
CA LEU A 16 23.05 -12.34 -4.98
C LEU A 16 23.29 -11.67 -6.34
N ARG A 17 24.52 -11.74 -6.86
CA ARG A 17 24.84 -11.24 -8.20
C ARG A 17 24.15 -12.02 -9.31
N LEU A 18 24.10 -13.35 -9.20
CA LEU A 18 23.36 -14.19 -10.16
C LEU A 18 21.84 -13.95 -10.07
N ALA A 19 21.30 -13.79 -8.87
CA ALA A 19 19.89 -13.46 -8.69
C ALA A 19 19.50 -12.08 -9.25
N ALA A 20 20.42 -11.29 -9.82
CA ALA A 20 20.09 -10.11 -10.58
C ALA A 20 19.20 -10.41 -11.80
N GLN A 21 19.43 -11.54 -12.48
CA GLN A 21 18.65 -11.94 -13.65
C GLN A 21 17.46 -12.81 -13.26
N ASP A 22 16.27 -12.52 -13.78
CA ASP A 22 15.04 -13.25 -13.44
C ASP A 22 15.13 -14.75 -13.78
N ALA A 23 15.71 -15.10 -14.93
CA ALA A 23 15.95 -16.49 -15.33
C ALA A 23 16.81 -17.25 -14.31
N GLN A 24 17.86 -16.60 -13.77
CA GLN A 24 18.76 -17.21 -12.80
C GLN A 24 18.08 -17.40 -11.44
N ARG A 25 17.14 -16.54 -11.04
CA ARG A 25 16.37 -16.71 -9.79
C ARG A 25 15.62 -18.04 -9.79
N ILE A 26 14.96 -18.40 -10.89
CA ILE A 26 14.20 -19.66 -10.99
C ILE A 26 15.11 -20.86 -10.74
N PHE A 27 16.30 -20.90 -11.34
CA PHE A 27 17.26 -21.99 -11.13
C PHE A 27 17.78 -22.04 -9.69
N ILE A 28 18.08 -20.88 -9.10
CA ILE A 28 18.54 -20.77 -7.71
C ILE A 28 17.45 -21.26 -6.73
N VAL A 29 16.19 -20.92 -6.98
CA VAL A 29 15.05 -21.39 -6.17
C VAL A 29 14.89 -22.90 -6.29
N LYS A 30 14.92 -23.45 -7.52
CA LYS A 30 14.84 -24.89 -7.77
C LYS A 30 15.99 -25.68 -7.14
N ALA A 31 17.16 -25.05 -6.98
CA ALA A 31 18.30 -25.62 -6.29
C ALA A 31 18.15 -25.69 -4.75
N GLY A 32 17.02 -25.24 -4.18
CA GLY A 32 16.74 -25.36 -2.76
C GLY A 32 17.53 -24.36 -1.89
N VAL A 33 17.88 -23.20 -2.45
CA VAL A 33 18.74 -22.22 -1.77
C VAL A 33 18.01 -21.45 -0.65
N VAL A 34 16.68 -21.37 -0.68
CA VAL A 34 15.89 -20.61 0.31
C VAL A 34 16.11 -21.09 1.76
N PRO A 35 15.98 -22.39 2.11
CA PRO A 35 16.32 -22.88 3.45
C PRO A 35 17.76 -22.58 3.87
N LEU A 36 18.72 -22.71 2.96
CA LEU A 36 20.14 -22.44 3.25
C LEU A 36 20.37 -20.97 3.60
N ILE A 37 19.68 -20.04 2.94
CA ILE A 37 19.78 -18.61 3.27
C ILE A 37 19.23 -18.32 4.66
N LEU A 38 18.13 -18.98 5.05
CA LEU A 38 17.58 -18.85 6.41
C LEU A 38 18.57 -19.35 7.47
N ASP A 39 19.30 -20.43 7.19
CA ASP A 39 20.37 -20.90 8.08
C ASP A 39 21.56 -19.92 8.17
N VAL A 40 21.89 -19.27 7.05
CA VAL A 40 22.92 -18.21 7.05
C VAL A 40 22.44 -16.99 7.83
N LEU A 41 21.17 -16.56 7.71
CA LEU A 41 20.61 -15.48 8.53
C LEU A 41 20.73 -15.79 10.03
N ARG A 42 20.50 -17.05 10.41
CA ARG A 42 20.62 -17.51 11.80
C ARG A 42 22.05 -17.43 12.34
N THR A 43 23.04 -17.81 11.53
CA THR A 43 24.41 -18.08 12.01
C THR A 43 25.47 -17.05 11.61
N ALA A 44 25.18 -16.19 10.63
CA ALA A 44 26.11 -15.21 10.11
C ALA A 44 26.27 -13.99 11.02
N GLY A 45 27.41 -13.30 10.89
CA GLY A 45 27.58 -11.97 11.44
C GLY A 45 26.80 -10.91 10.66
N THR A 46 26.85 -9.67 11.14
CA THR A 46 26.12 -8.49 10.63
C THR A 46 26.12 -8.38 9.10
N LYS A 47 27.31 -8.39 8.48
CA LYS A 47 27.46 -8.32 7.01
C LYS A 47 26.78 -9.47 6.28
N GLY A 48 26.88 -10.68 6.83
CA GLY A 48 26.25 -11.85 6.21
C GLY A 48 24.73 -11.83 6.33
N ARG A 49 24.20 -11.36 7.45
CA ARG A 49 22.75 -11.14 7.61
C ARG A 49 22.20 -10.15 6.59
N GLY A 50 22.90 -9.03 6.36
CA GLY A 50 22.53 -8.05 5.33
C GLY A 50 22.49 -8.66 3.93
N VAL A 51 23.58 -9.31 3.49
CA VAL A 51 23.66 -9.96 2.17
C VAL A 51 22.61 -11.06 2.00
N SER A 52 22.38 -11.86 3.04
CA SER A 52 21.35 -12.91 3.03
C SER A 52 19.95 -12.35 2.92
N ALA A 53 19.63 -11.24 3.59
CA ALA A 53 18.33 -10.58 3.46
C ALA A 53 18.11 -10.03 2.04
N MET A 54 19.14 -9.45 1.43
CA MET A 54 19.10 -9.00 0.03
C MET A 54 18.86 -10.15 -0.94
N LEU A 55 19.55 -11.27 -0.75
CA LEU A 55 19.37 -12.44 -1.60
C LEU A 55 17.97 -13.04 -1.41
N LEU A 56 17.50 -13.15 -0.16
CA LEU A 56 16.16 -13.67 0.14
C LEU A 56 15.06 -12.79 -0.48
N GLU A 57 15.16 -11.47 -0.35
CA GLU A 57 14.26 -10.53 -1.05
C GLU A 57 14.20 -10.83 -2.55
N ARG A 58 15.38 -10.95 -3.17
CA ARG A 58 15.52 -11.16 -4.61
C ARG A 58 14.88 -12.47 -5.04
N LEU A 59 15.08 -13.55 -4.29
CA LEU A 59 14.44 -14.84 -4.56
C LEU A 59 12.92 -14.80 -4.31
N LEU A 60 12.44 -14.08 -3.30
CA LEU A 60 11.00 -13.98 -3.00
C LEU A 60 10.21 -13.18 -4.06
N SER A 61 10.91 -12.41 -4.90
CA SER A 61 10.30 -11.84 -6.11
C SER A 61 9.77 -12.92 -7.06
N GLU A 62 10.40 -14.10 -7.06
CA GLU A 62 9.98 -15.28 -7.79
C GLU A 62 8.92 -16.06 -6.96
N PRO A 63 7.66 -16.17 -7.41
CA PRO A 63 6.58 -16.76 -6.61
C PRO A 63 6.84 -18.19 -6.13
N SER A 64 7.58 -18.98 -6.91
CA SER A 64 7.95 -20.36 -6.56
C SER A 64 8.86 -20.48 -5.32
N ALA A 65 9.50 -19.38 -4.89
CA ALA A 65 10.33 -19.34 -3.68
C ALA A 65 9.52 -19.24 -2.38
N ARG A 66 8.30 -18.67 -2.45
CA ARG A 66 7.51 -18.29 -1.27
C ARG A 66 7.09 -19.48 -0.40
N PRO A 67 6.68 -20.65 -0.94
CA PRO A 67 6.36 -21.81 -0.13
C PRO A 67 7.54 -22.31 0.71
N ALA A 68 8.76 -22.29 0.14
CA ALA A 68 9.96 -22.72 0.85
C ALA A 68 10.29 -21.81 2.04
N ALA A 69 10.12 -20.50 1.89
CA ALA A 69 10.28 -19.56 2.99
C ALA A 69 9.14 -19.68 4.02
N ALA A 70 7.92 -19.91 3.55
CA ALA A 70 6.74 -20.06 4.41
C ALA A 70 6.74 -21.36 5.24
N ALA A 71 7.44 -22.39 4.78
CA ALA A 71 7.64 -23.62 5.54
C ALA A 71 8.52 -23.42 6.79
N SER A 72 9.27 -22.31 6.88
CA SER A 72 10.10 -22.02 8.05
C SER A 72 9.36 -21.15 9.07
N THR A 73 9.17 -21.69 10.27
CA THR A 73 8.55 -20.99 11.41
C THR A 73 9.35 -19.77 11.86
N ASP A 74 10.66 -19.78 11.65
CA ASP A 74 11.58 -18.75 12.11
C ASP A 74 11.83 -17.66 11.05
N ALA A 75 11.29 -17.79 9.83
CA ALA A 75 11.59 -16.84 8.75
C ALA A 75 11.26 -15.38 9.16
N VAL A 76 10.14 -15.19 9.86
CA VAL A 76 9.73 -13.88 10.39
C VAL A 76 10.70 -13.38 11.46
N SER A 77 11.06 -14.21 12.45
CA SER A 77 11.97 -13.79 13.54
C SER A 77 13.37 -13.47 13.02
N LEU A 78 13.90 -14.28 12.10
CA LEU A 78 15.19 -14.04 11.46
C LEU A 78 15.24 -12.70 10.71
N LEU A 79 14.19 -12.36 9.96
CA LEU A 79 14.11 -11.08 9.26
C LEU A 79 13.96 -9.90 10.22
N LEU A 80 13.24 -10.08 11.33
CA LEU A 80 13.14 -9.06 12.38
C LEU A 80 14.47 -8.85 13.10
N ASP A 81 15.27 -9.91 13.30
CA ASP A 81 16.61 -9.77 13.86
C ASP A 81 17.52 -8.93 12.96
N VAL A 82 17.39 -9.04 11.63
CA VAL A 82 18.10 -8.16 10.69
C VAL A 82 17.65 -6.71 10.83
N LEU A 83 16.34 -6.48 10.96
CA LEU A 83 15.78 -5.13 11.15
C LEU A 83 16.22 -4.48 12.47
N LYS A 84 16.32 -5.29 13.53
CA LYS A 84 16.75 -4.91 14.89
C LYS A 84 18.24 -4.60 14.98
N ASP A 85 19.06 -5.27 14.18
CA ASP A 85 20.50 -5.13 14.24
C ASP A 85 20.94 -3.76 13.70
N GLY A 86 21.34 -2.88 14.62
CA GLY A 86 21.85 -1.54 14.33
C GLY A 86 23.07 -1.55 13.40
N ASN A 87 23.84 -2.64 13.39
CA ASN A 87 25.07 -2.79 12.62
C ASN A 87 24.86 -3.33 11.20
N VAL A 88 23.66 -3.82 10.88
CA VAL A 88 23.31 -4.13 9.49
C VAL A 88 23.12 -2.81 8.74
N ASP A 89 23.61 -2.77 7.51
CA ASP A 89 23.44 -1.60 6.66
C ASP A 89 21.96 -1.34 6.30
N GLU A 90 21.68 -0.13 5.85
CA GLU A 90 20.31 0.27 5.50
C GLU A 90 19.75 -0.56 4.35
N THR A 91 20.59 -0.98 3.40
CA THR A 91 20.19 -1.85 2.29
C THR A 91 19.74 -3.21 2.77
N GLY A 92 20.50 -3.89 3.64
CA GLY A 92 20.13 -5.16 4.23
C GLY A 92 18.86 -5.08 5.06
N ARG A 93 18.68 -4.00 5.85
CA ARG A 93 17.41 -3.75 6.58
C ARG A 93 16.23 -3.48 5.65
N SER A 94 16.43 -2.68 4.61
CA SER A 94 15.43 -2.44 3.57
C SER A 94 14.99 -3.75 2.90
N SER A 95 15.95 -4.59 2.52
CA SER A 95 15.69 -5.91 1.94
C SER A 95 15.00 -6.85 2.92
N ALA A 96 15.35 -6.81 4.20
CA ALA A 96 14.66 -7.58 5.23
C ALA A 96 13.19 -7.15 5.37
N ALA A 97 12.90 -5.84 5.37
CA ALA A 97 11.51 -5.33 5.36
C ALA A 97 10.76 -5.77 4.10
N CYS A 98 11.44 -5.75 2.94
CA CYS A 98 10.89 -6.22 1.67
C CYS A 98 10.51 -7.71 1.74
N ALA A 99 11.45 -8.57 2.11
CA ALA A 99 11.23 -10.01 2.28
C ALA A 99 10.12 -10.28 3.30
N LEU A 100 10.15 -9.59 4.44
CA LEU A 100 9.16 -9.73 5.50
C LEU A 100 7.75 -9.42 4.96
N SER A 101 7.57 -8.31 4.25
CA SER A 101 6.25 -7.96 3.70
C SER A 101 5.68 -9.02 2.75
N VAL A 102 6.51 -9.75 1.98
CA VAL A 102 6.04 -10.84 1.12
C VAL A 102 5.47 -12.00 1.95
N LEU A 103 6.17 -12.36 3.04
CA LEU A 103 5.72 -13.40 3.95
C LEU A 103 4.43 -13.00 4.68
N LEU A 104 4.35 -11.74 5.13
CA LEU A 104 3.19 -11.20 5.82
C LEU A 104 1.93 -11.16 4.94
N VAL A 105 2.07 -10.86 3.64
CA VAL A 105 0.94 -10.91 2.69
C VAL A 105 0.42 -12.35 2.56
N GLY A 106 1.32 -13.34 2.55
CA GLY A 106 0.98 -14.74 2.33
C GLY A 106 0.41 -15.50 3.53
N SER A 107 0.53 -14.99 4.76
CA SER A 107 0.13 -15.74 5.97
C SER A 107 -0.35 -14.84 7.12
N SER A 108 -1.54 -15.12 7.64
CA SER A 108 -2.05 -14.49 8.87
C SER A 108 -1.23 -14.85 10.10
N ASP A 109 -0.69 -16.06 10.16
CA ASP A 109 0.11 -16.53 11.28
C ASP A 109 1.45 -15.79 11.34
N PHE A 110 2.03 -15.51 10.18
CA PHE A 110 3.22 -14.65 10.09
C PHE A 110 2.93 -13.21 10.48
N ARG A 111 1.74 -12.67 10.16
CA ARG A 111 1.33 -11.35 10.67
C ARG A 111 1.23 -11.34 12.18
N ALA A 112 0.57 -12.34 12.77
CA ALA A 112 0.47 -12.47 14.22
C ALA A 112 1.84 -12.67 14.90
N ALA A 113 2.73 -13.48 14.30
CA ALA A 113 4.08 -13.69 14.80
C ALA A 113 4.93 -12.41 14.74
N ALA A 114 4.85 -11.67 13.64
CA ALA A 114 5.55 -10.40 13.48
C ALA A 114 5.07 -9.35 14.46
N ALA A 115 3.75 -9.27 14.69
CA ALA A 115 3.17 -8.37 15.69
C ALA A 115 3.69 -8.67 17.09
N ARG A 116 3.61 -9.94 17.53
CA ARG A 116 4.15 -10.37 18.84
C ARG A 116 5.65 -10.07 19.01
N ALA A 117 6.41 -10.07 17.91
CA ALA A 117 7.83 -9.78 17.91
C ALA A 117 8.16 -8.28 17.80
N GLY A 118 7.15 -7.40 17.84
CA GLY A 118 7.30 -5.94 17.80
C GLY A 118 7.67 -5.39 16.43
N ALA A 119 7.22 -6.03 15.34
CA ALA A 119 7.60 -5.63 13.98
C ALA A 119 7.22 -4.17 13.64
N ALA A 120 6.03 -3.73 14.06
CA ALA A 120 5.54 -2.38 13.76
C ALA A 120 6.52 -1.28 14.22
N HIS A 121 7.04 -1.40 15.46
CA HIS A 121 8.01 -0.46 16.01
C HIS A 121 9.29 -0.35 15.16
N HIS A 122 9.86 -1.48 14.76
CA HIS A 122 11.11 -1.52 14.00
C HIS A 122 10.93 -1.04 12.55
N LEU A 123 9.77 -1.30 11.96
CA LEU A 123 9.41 -0.80 10.64
C LEU A 123 9.19 0.72 10.65
N LEU A 124 8.56 1.26 11.70
CA LEU A 124 8.43 2.70 11.89
C LEU A 124 9.79 3.38 12.10
N ALA A 125 10.66 2.78 12.92
CA ALA A 125 12.02 3.27 13.10
C ALA A 125 12.80 3.29 11.76
N LEU A 126 12.67 2.24 10.93
CA LEU A 126 13.27 2.21 9.59
C LEU A 126 12.71 3.32 8.68
N LEU A 127 11.39 3.53 8.70
CA LEU A 127 10.73 4.56 7.91
C LEU A 127 11.18 5.99 8.29
N GLN A 128 11.29 6.25 9.59
CA GLN A 128 11.76 7.55 10.10
C GLN A 128 13.22 7.80 9.74
N ARG A 129 14.10 6.80 9.88
CA ARG A 129 15.53 6.91 9.53
C ARG A 129 15.74 7.14 8.04
N ALA A 130 15.01 6.42 7.19
CA ALA A 130 15.07 6.59 5.74
C ALA A 130 14.57 7.97 5.30
N SER A 131 13.72 8.62 6.11
CA SER A 131 13.29 10.00 5.86
C SER A 131 14.37 11.05 6.10
N LEU A 132 15.35 10.76 6.96
CA LEU A 132 16.46 11.66 7.26
C LEU A 132 17.64 11.53 6.29
N SER A 133 17.78 10.38 5.62
CA SER A 133 18.98 10.09 4.83
C SER A 133 19.02 10.79 3.47
N GLY A 134 17.93 11.40 3.01
CA GLY A 134 17.81 12.07 1.72
C GLY A 134 18.07 11.17 0.50
N ARG A 135 18.28 9.87 0.71
CA ARG A 135 18.56 8.91 -0.36
C ARG A 135 17.23 8.46 -0.98
N PRO A 136 17.11 8.46 -2.31
CA PRO A 136 15.99 7.80 -2.97
C PRO A 136 16.12 6.31 -2.65
N GLY A 137 15.17 5.77 -1.89
CA GLY A 137 15.44 4.53 -1.17
C GLY A 137 14.21 3.66 -0.99
N ASN A 138 14.26 2.48 -1.62
CA ASN A 138 13.36 1.34 -1.41
C ASN A 138 13.07 1.07 0.08
N ALA A 139 13.90 1.53 1.02
CA ALA A 139 13.69 1.41 2.46
C ALA A 139 12.34 1.99 2.92
N LYS A 140 11.97 3.21 2.49
CA LYS A 140 10.67 3.81 2.83
C LYS A 140 9.53 2.97 2.27
N ALA A 141 9.59 2.63 0.99
CA ALA A 141 8.59 1.82 0.32
C ALA A 141 8.45 0.43 0.95
N ASN A 142 9.55 -0.24 1.28
CA ASN A 142 9.58 -1.58 1.85
C ASN A 142 9.09 -1.60 3.30
N ALA A 143 9.49 -0.62 4.12
CA ALA A 143 8.98 -0.47 5.49
C ALA A 143 7.46 -0.22 5.46
N THR A 144 7.02 0.69 4.59
CA THR A 144 5.59 1.01 4.40
C THR A 144 4.81 -0.20 3.89
N ARG A 145 5.38 -0.98 2.96
CA ARG A 145 4.78 -2.21 2.44
C ARG A 145 4.62 -3.25 3.53
N ALA A 146 5.60 -3.42 4.41
CA ALA A 146 5.52 -4.34 5.54
C ALA A 146 4.48 -3.88 6.58
N LEU A 147 4.41 -2.59 6.90
CA LEU A 147 3.37 -2.01 7.76
C LEU A 147 1.97 -2.22 7.16
N GLY A 148 1.80 -1.95 5.87
CA GLY A 148 0.55 -2.20 5.16
C GLY A 148 0.16 -3.67 5.14
N ALA A 149 1.13 -4.58 5.07
CA ALA A 149 0.89 -6.02 5.18
C ALA A 149 0.43 -6.42 6.59
N LEU A 150 1.01 -5.87 7.66
CA LEU A 150 0.52 -6.08 9.03
C LEU A 150 -0.93 -5.59 9.18
N ALA A 151 -1.22 -4.40 8.65
CA ALA A 151 -2.56 -3.79 8.69
C ALA A 151 -3.63 -4.58 7.90
N MET A 152 -3.26 -5.62 7.13
CA MET A 152 -4.26 -6.54 6.54
C MET A 152 -5.02 -7.35 7.61
N SER A 153 -4.45 -7.51 8.80
CA SER A 153 -5.14 -8.09 9.96
C SER A 153 -5.75 -6.97 10.80
N SER A 154 -7.07 -6.81 10.74
CA SER A 154 -7.79 -5.72 11.43
C SER A 154 -7.50 -5.63 12.93
N HIS A 155 -7.33 -6.77 13.61
CA HIS A 155 -7.00 -6.82 15.04
C HIS A 155 -5.60 -6.27 15.39
N LEU A 156 -4.70 -6.09 14.41
CA LEU A 156 -3.38 -5.48 14.61
C LEU A 156 -3.38 -3.97 14.35
N CYS A 157 -4.41 -3.44 13.69
CA CYS A 157 -4.45 -2.03 13.29
C CYS A 157 -4.46 -1.04 14.47
N PRO A 158 -5.16 -1.28 15.61
CA PRO A 158 -5.12 -0.37 16.74
C PRO A 158 -3.70 -0.14 17.26
N GLU A 159 -2.94 -1.22 17.47
CA GLU A 159 -1.54 -1.15 17.93
C GLU A 159 -0.66 -0.36 16.95
N ILE A 160 -0.83 -0.58 15.64
CA ILE A 160 -0.08 0.15 14.61
C ILE A 160 -0.39 1.66 14.64
N VAL A 161 -1.65 2.04 14.87
CA VAL A 161 -2.07 3.44 14.98
C VAL A 161 -1.54 4.06 16.27
N GLU A 162 -1.64 3.36 17.41
CA GLU A 162 -1.12 3.80 18.71
C GLU A 162 0.40 4.06 18.67
N MET A 163 1.16 3.28 17.89
CA MET A 163 2.59 3.52 17.66
C MET A 163 2.89 4.77 16.81
N GLY A 164 1.87 5.50 16.35
CA GLY A 164 2.01 6.74 15.59
C GLY A 164 2.30 6.52 14.10
N ALA A 165 1.87 5.39 13.52
CA ALA A 165 2.14 5.10 12.11
C ALA A 165 1.43 6.03 11.12
N VAL A 166 0.29 6.61 11.48
CA VAL A 166 -0.57 7.37 10.55
C VAL A 166 0.14 8.61 10.00
N ALA A 167 0.73 9.44 10.85
CA ALA A 167 1.35 10.69 10.43
C ALA A 167 2.53 10.48 9.44
N PRO A 168 3.49 9.58 9.68
CA PRO A 168 4.53 9.24 8.69
C PRO A 168 3.96 8.74 7.35
N LEU A 169 2.89 7.92 7.38
CA LEU A 169 2.25 7.44 6.16
C LEU A 169 1.60 8.58 5.36
N VAL A 170 0.95 9.53 6.02
CA VAL A 170 0.38 10.71 5.37
C VAL A 170 1.47 11.61 4.77
N VAL A 171 2.61 11.76 5.45
CA VAL A 171 3.77 12.47 4.88
C VAL A 171 4.28 11.81 3.61
N LEU A 172 4.31 10.47 3.54
CA LEU A 172 4.72 9.75 2.34
C LEU A 172 3.79 9.98 1.14
N LEU A 173 2.48 10.21 1.36
CA LEU A 173 1.54 10.51 0.27
C LEU A 173 1.89 11.80 -0.47
N ARG A 174 2.49 12.77 0.24
CA ARG A 174 2.95 14.06 -0.29
C ARG A 174 4.34 14.01 -0.91
N GLY A 175 5.02 12.86 -0.83
CA GLY A 175 6.36 12.70 -1.41
C GLY A 175 6.33 12.58 -2.93
N GLU A 176 7.51 12.60 -3.55
CA GLU A 176 7.66 12.49 -5.02
C GLU A 176 7.73 11.04 -5.52
N ASP A 177 8.09 10.08 -4.66
CA ASP A 177 8.25 8.66 -5.02
C ASP A 177 6.89 7.96 -5.21
N PRO A 178 6.51 7.57 -6.44
CA PRO A 178 5.22 6.95 -6.72
C PRO A 178 5.00 5.63 -5.98
N GLU A 179 6.04 4.83 -5.79
CA GLU A 179 5.93 3.54 -5.10
C GLU A 179 5.66 3.78 -3.62
N CYS A 180 6.37 4.73 -2.98
CA CYS A 180 6.09 5.12 -1.59
C CYS A 180 4.65 5.59 -1.42
N ARG A 181 4.16 6.50 -2.28
CA ARG A 181 2.79 7.01 -2.23
C ARG A 181 1.76 5.89 -2.34
N LYS A 182 1.93 5.00 -3.32
CA LYS A 182 1.05 3.83 -3.53
C LYS A 182 1.02 2.92 -2.30
N ARG A 183 2.19 2.60 -1.72
CA ARG A 183 2.27 1.76 -0.52
C ARG A 183 1.63 2.44 0.69
N ALA A 184 1.82 3.74 0.86
CA ALA A 184 1.21 4.52 1.92
C ALA A 184 -0.31 4.54 1.80
N ALA A 185 -0.85 4.75 0.59
CA ALA A 185 -2.29 4.70 0.33
C ALA A 185 -2.90 3.33 0.67
N ILE A 186 -2.23 2.23 0.29
CA ILE A 186 -2.65 0.87 0.64
C ILE A 186 -2.63 0.64 2.16
N ALA A 187 -1.59 1.11 2.85
CA ALA A 187 -1.49 0.97 4.30
C ALA A 187 -2.60 1.74 5.02
N LEU A 188 -2.82 3.01 4.65
CA LEU A 188 -3.87 3.86 5.23
C LEU A 188 -5.27 3.31 4.96
N ARG A 189 -5.53 2.78 3.76
CA ARG A 189 -6.78 2.05 3.46
C ARG A 189 -7.02 0.90 4.42
N ASN A 190 -6.00 0.07 4.65
CA ASN A 190 -6.13 -1.09 5.54
C ASN A 190 -6.39 -0.67 6.99
N LEU A 191 -5.74 0.39 7.48
CA LEU A 191 -6.00 0.95 8.80
C LEU A 191 -7.41 1.52 8.92
N ALA A 192 -7.85 2.32 7.95
CA ALA A 192 -9.19 2.93 7.96
C ALA A 192 -10.32 1.89 7.81
N ALA A 193 -10.06 0.76 7.15
CA ALA A 193 -11.02 -0.33 7.01
C ALA A 193 -11.21 -1.16 8.30
N ALA A 194 -10.30 -1.04 9.28
CA ALA A 194 -10.32 -1.89 10.47
C ALA A 194 -11.32 -1.44 11.54
N GLY A 195 -11.78 -0.19 11.53
CA GLY A 195 -12.79 0.29 12.47
C GLY A 195 -13.05 1.80 12.36
N PRO A 196 -14.17 2.30 12.91
CA PRO A 196 -14.55 3.71 12.84
C PRO A 196 -13.55 4.63 13.55
N GLU A 197 -12.99 4.22 14.70
CA GLU A 197 -11.98 5.00 15.43
C GLU A 197 -10.69 5.18 14.62
N LEU A 198 -10.24 4.11 13.97
CA LEU A 198 -9.02 4.15 13.12
C LEU A 198 -9.26 4.92 11.83
N LYS A 199 -10.48 4.85 11.28
CA LYS A 199 -10.91 5.69 10.16
C LYS A 199 -10.83 7.17 10.52
N ALA A 200 -11.39 7.56 11.67
CA ALA A 200 -11.33 8.92 12.17
C ALA A 200 -9.87 9.38 12.36
N ALA A 201 -9.03 8.56 12.97
CA ALA A 201 -7.60 8.87 13.13
C ALA A 201 -6.88 9.11 11.79
N VAL A 202 -7.21 8.33 10.75
CA VAL A 202 -6.66 8.52 9.39
C VAL A 202 -7.21 9.79 8.74
N ALA A 203 -8.50 10.08 8.90
CA ALA A 203 -9.15 11.26 8.34
C ALA A 203 -8.64 12.55 9.00
N GLU A 204 -8.59 12.59 10.34
CA GLU A 204 -8.10 13.72 11.15
C GLU A 204 -6.61 14.00 10.92
N ALA A 205 -5.82 12.99 10.59
CA ALA A 205 -4.42 13.16 10.18
C ALA A 205 -4.27 13.86 8.80
N GLY A 206 -5.37 14.20 8.13
CA GLY A 206 -5.35 14.92 6.86
C GLY A 206 -4.94 14.06 5.67
N ALA A 207 -5.30 12.77 5.67
CA ALA A 207 -4.98 11.86 4.58
C ALA A 207 -5.77 12.15 3.29
N ALA A 208 -6.96 12.75 3.38
CA ALA A 208 -7.87 12.92 2.26
C ALA A 208 -7.30 13.77 1.12
N GLU A 209 -6.68 14.92 1.43
CA GLU A 209 -6.14 15.85 0.43
C GLU A 209 -5.02 15.20 -0.42
N PRO A 210 -3.95 14.62 0.17
CA PRO A 210 -2.91 13.94 -0.61
C PRO A 210 -3.43 12.74 -1.43
N LEU A 211 -4.48 12.07 -0.94
CA LEU A 211 -5.13 10.97 -1.67
C LEU A 211 -5.93 11.48 -2.88
N VAL A 212 -6.57 12.64 -2.78
CA VAL A 212 -7.20 13.31 -3.93
C VAL A 212 -6.14 13.71 -4.96
N ASP A 213 -5.01 14.28 -4.52
CA ASP A 213 -3.90 14.63 -5.43
C ASP A 213 -3.34 13.41 -6.16
N MET A 214 -3.32 12.23 -5.51
CA MET A 214 -2.91 10.97 -6.13
C MET A 214 -3.80 10.54 -7.30
N LEU A 215 -5.05 11.00 -7.39
CA LEU A 215 -5.95 10.68 -8.50
C LEU A 215 -5.48 11.26 -9.84
N GLY A 216 -4.66 12.31 -9.80
CA GLY A 216 -4.05 12.94 -10.97
C GLY A 216 -2.81 12.22 -11.52
N CYS A 217 -2.33 11.16 -10.86
CA CYS A 217 -1.16 10.39 -11.34
C CYS A 217 -1.43 9.70 -12.69
N SER A 218 -0.40 9.36 -13.45
CA SER A 218 -0.55 8.56 -14.68
C SER A 218 -0.79 7.07 -14.40
N ASP A 219 -0.23 6.53 -13.33
CA ASP A 219 -0.34 5.11 -12.96
C ASP A 219 -1.73 4.75 -12.43
N VAL A 220 -2.44 3.88 -13.15
CA VAL A 220 -3.78 3.38 -12.78
C VAL A 220 -3.77 2.67 -11.43
N MET A 221 -2.68 1.96 -11.10
CA MET A 221 -2.60 1.24 -9.82
C MET A 221 -2.50 2.20 -8.62
N SER A 222 -1.80 3.33 -8.79
CA SER A 222 -1.75 4.39 -7.79
C SER A 222 -3.11 5.07 -7.62
N LYS A 223 -3.85 5.30 -8.71
CA LYS A 223 -5.25 5.78 -8.64
C LYS A 223 -6.15 4.80 -7.90
N ALA A 224 -6.03 3.50 -8.19
CA ALA A 224 -6.82 2.46 -7.54
C ALA A 224 -6.56 2.41 -6.03
N ALA A 225 -5.28 2.49 -5.63
CA ALA A 225 -4.90 2.54 -4.22
C ALA A 225 -5.50 3.79 -3.52
N ALA A 226 -5.41 4.95 -4.17
CA ALA A 226 -5.93 6.20 -3.63
C ALA A 226 -7.47 6.20 -3.52
N CYS A 227 -8.19 5.85 -4.59
CA CYS A 227 -9.66 5.72 -4.55
C CYS A 227 -10.12 4.72 -3.50
N ALA A 228 -9.45 3.58 -3.36
CA ALA A 228 -9.81 2.58 -2.36
C ALA A 228 -9.62 3.11 -0.93
N ALA A 229 -8.60 3.93 -0.68
CA ALA A 229 -8.41 4.61 0.60
C ALA A 229 -9.48 5.68 0.83
N LEU A 230 -9.74 6.55 -0.15
CA LEU A 230 -10.79 7.57 -0.08
C LEU A 230 -12.17 6.97 0.18
N ARG A 231 -12.48 5.80 -0.40
CA ARG A 231 -13.72 5.07 -0.13
C ARG A 231 -13.90 4.74 1.34
N GLN A 232 -12.83 4.38 2.05
CA GLN A 232 -12.91 4.13 3.49
C GLN A 232 -13.20 5.42 4.27
N LEU A 233 -12.64 6.55 3.81
CA LEU A 233 -12.75 7.85 4.46
C LEU A 233 -14.02 8.61 4.09
N ALA A 234 -14.72 8.26 3.00
CA ALA A 234 -15.85 9.03 2.47
C ALA A 234 -17.05 9.18 3.42
N SER A 235 -17.15 8.27 4.40
CA SER A 235 -18.18 8.31 5.46
C SER A 235 -17.75 9.11 6.69
N ASP A 236 -16.50 9.56 6.75
CA ASP A 236 -15.96 10.32 7.86
C ASP A 236 -16.08 11.83 7.61
N ARG A 237 -16.64 12.57 8.57
CA ARG A 237 -16.87 14.01 8.42
C ARG A 237 -15.60 14.81 8.21
N SER A 238 -14.50 14.40 8.84
CA SER A 238 -13.22 15.10 8.72
C SER A 238 -12.67 15.01 7.28
N ALA A 239 -13.05 13.98 6.53
CA ALA A 239 -12.69 13.84 5.11
C ALA A 239 -13.71 14.46 4.15
N GLN A 240 -14.99 14.53 4.52
CA GLN A 240 -16.08 15.03 3.65
C GLN A 240 -15.80 16.44 3.11
N GLY A 241 -15.31 17.37 3.94
CA GLY A 241 -15.01 18.74 3.49
C GLY A 241 -13.97 18.78 2.35
N THR A 242 -12.98 17.89 2.39
CA THR A 242 -11.98 17.77 1.32
C THR A 242 -12.56 17.08 0.09
N LEU A 243 -13.36 16.03 0.29
CA LEU A 243 -13.94 15.22 -0.78
C LEU A 243 -15.05 15.92 -1.56
N LEU A 244 -15.77 16.84 -0.92
CA LEU A 244 -16.81 17.67 -1.54
C LEU A 244 -16.23 18.92 -2.22
N ALA A 245 -14.94 19.19 -2.09
CA ALA A 245 -14.32 20.31 -2.81
C ALA A 245 -14.46 20.11 -4.33
N PRO A 246 -14.77 21.16 -5.11
CA PRO A 246 -15.04 21.02 -6.54
C PRO A 246 -13.92 20.32 -7.34
N GLY A 247 -12.66 20.53 -6.95
CA GLY A 247 -11.51 19.84 -7.54
C GLY A 247 -11.49 18.33 -7.25
N ALA A 248 -11.88 17.92 -6.04
CA ALA A 248 -11.95 16.52 -5.64
C ALA A 248 -13.10 15.79 -6.34
N VAL A 249 -14.28 16.41 -6.36
CA VAL A 249 -15.46 15.89 -7.08
C VAL A 249 -15.16 15.71 -8.56
N LYS A 250 -14.55 16.71 -9.20
CA LYS A 250 -14.12 16.63 -10.59
C LYS A 250 -13.12 15.50 -10.82
N ALA A 251 -12.11 15.37 -9.95
CA ALA A 251 -11.13 14.29 -10.05
C ALA A 251 -11.77 12.90 -9.93
N LEU A 252 -12.71 12.71 -9.00
CA LEU A 252 -13.45 11.45 -8.83
C LEU A 252 -14.37 11.16 -10.03
N ALA A 253 -15.14 12.15 -10.48
CA ALA A 253 -16.04 12.01 -11.61
C ALA A 253 -15.29 11.66 -12.91
N ALA A 254 -14.11 12.25 -13.14
CA ALA A 254 -13.27 11.94 -14.30
C ALA A 254 -12.79 10.48 -14.34
N LEU A 255 -12.80 9.76 -13.20
CA LEU A 255 -12.39 8.36 -13.12
C LEU A 255 -13.53 7.37 -13.42
N LEU A 256 -14.78 7.84 -13.55
CA LEU A 256 -15.92 6.98 -13.86
C LEU A 256 -15.87 6.45 -15.29
N ALA A 257 -15.27 7.21 -16.22
CA ALA A 257 -15.12 6.84 -17.62
C ALA A 257 -13.63 6.60 -17.97
N PRO A 258 -13.30 5.56 -18.77
CA PRO A 258 -11.93 5.30 -19.20
C PRO A 258 -11.41 6.41 -20.13
N PRO A 259 -10.09 6.66 -20.16
CA PRO A 259 -9.48 7.71 -20.97
C PRO A 259 -9.75 7.54 -22.49
N SER A 260 -9.97 6.31 -22.95
CA SER A 260 -10.24 5.97 -24.35
C SER A 260 -11.61 6.44 -24.88
N ALA A 261 -12.56 6.79 -24.02
CA ALA A 261 -13.88 7.27 -24.47
C ALA A 261 -13.83 8.70 -25.09
N ALA A 262 -12.77 9.47 -24.86
CA ALA A 262 -12.68 10.89 -25.26
C ALA A 262 -11.72 11.17 -26.43
N SER A 263 -10.79 10.27 -26.73
CA SER A 263 -9.76 10.45 -27.77
C SER A 263 -9.43 9.11 -28.39
N GLY A 264 -9.88 8.88 -29.63
CA GLY A 264 -9.98 7.57 -30.28
C GLY A 264 -8.69 6.83 -30.64
N GLU A 265 -7.68 6.80 -29.76
CA GLU A 265 -6.46 6.00 -29.96
C GLU A 265 -6.03 5.29 -28.67
N THR A 266 -5.46 4.09 -28.86
CA THR A 266 -4.95 3.09 -27.88
C THR A 266 -6.00 2.28 -27.12
N SER A 267 -6.14 1.00 -27.52
CA SER A 267 -6.77 -0.05 -26.73
C SER A 267 -5.96 -0.28 -25.46
N LEU A 268 -6.57 -0.10 -24.28
CA LEU A 268 -5.99 -0.51 -23.00
C LEU A 268 -5.66 -2.01 -23.04
N SER A 269 -4.55 -2.41 -22.42
CA SER A 269 -4.32 -3.85 -22.18
C SER A 269 -5.41 -4.42 -21.28
N ASP A 270 -5.66 -5.73 -21.34
CA ASP A 270 -6.66 -6.39 -20.47
C ASP A 270 -6.42 -6.11 -18.98
N GLN A 271 -5.15 -6.00 -18.58
CA GLN A 271 -4.75 -5.69 -17.21
C GLN A 271 -5.08 -4.24 -16.83
N GLU A 272 -4.86 -3.28 -17.72
CA GLU A 272 -5.19 -1.88 -17.49
C GLU A 272 -6.69 -1.63 -17.49
N ALA A 273 -7.44 -2.35 -18.32
CA ALA A 273 -8.90 -2.31 -18.33
C ALA A 273 -9.48 -2.84 -17.00
N ALA A 274 -8.96 -3.97 -16.51
CA ALA A 274 -9.36 -4.52 -15.22
C ALA A 274 -9.00 -3.59 -14.05
N ALA A 275 -7.80 -3.01 -14.08
CA ALA A 275 -7.38 -2.03 -13.07
C ALA A 275 -8.27 -0.78 -13.12
N TRP A 276 -8.60 -0.28 -14.31
CA TRP A 276 -9.48 0.87 -14.46
C TRP A 276 -10.90 0.60 -13.96
N ALA A 277 -11.44 -0.59 -14.21
CA ALA A 277 -12.74 -1.00 -13.67
C ALA A 277 -12.77 -0.90 -12.14
N GLN A 278 -11.70 -1.31 -11.45
CA GLN A 278 -11.58 -1.15 -10.00
C GLN A 278 -11.52 0.32 -9.57
N VAL A 279 -10.83 1.18 -10.33
CA VAL A 279 -10.80 2.62 -10.06
C VAL A 279 -12.19 3.23 -10.21
N SER A 280 -12.89 2.92 -11.30
CA SER A 280 -14.24 3.43 -11.57
C SER A 280 -15.23 2.98 -10.50
N GLN A 281 -15.19 1.69 -10.12
CA GLN A 281 -16.00 1.14 -9.04
C GLN A 281 -15.73 1.83 -7.69
N ALA A 282 -14.45 2.01 -7.35
CA ALA A 282 -14.05 2.67 -6.10
C ALA A 282 -14.46 4.15 -6.08
N SER A 283 -14.27 4.87 -7.19
CA SER A 283 -14.69 6.27 -7.34
C SER A 283 -16.21 6.41 -7.23
N ALA A 284 -16.97 5.54 -7.90
CA ALA A 284 -18.42 5.52 -7.82
C ALA A 284 -18.91 5.29 -6.38
N ALA A 285 -18.26 4.39 -5.63
CA ALA A 285 -18.57 4.15 -4.24
C ALA A 285 -18.28 5.36 -3.32
N VAL A 286 -17.21 6.12 -3.61
CA VAL A 286 -16.93 7.40 -2.90
C VAL A 286 -18.06 8.38 -3.14
N LEU A 287 -18.40 8.64 -4.41
CA LEU A 287 -19.47 9.59 -4.78
C LEU A 287 -20.82 9.17 -4.20
N LEU A 288 -21.16 7.88 -4.22
CA LEU A 288 -22.35 7.36 -3.54
C LEU A 288 -22.31 7.61 -2.04
N SER A 289 -21.18 7.36 -1.39
CA SER A 289 -21.03 7.60 0.06
C SER A 289 -21.17 9.08 0.41
N LEU A 290 -20.79 10.00 -0.48
CA LEU A 290 -20.97 11.44 -0.29
C LEU A 290 -22.43 11.89 -0.50
N LEU A 291 -23.14 11.22 -1.41
CA LEU A 291 -24.57 11.42 -1.63
C LEU A 291 -25.42 10.82 -0.48
N GLU A 292 -24.99 9.68 0.08
CA GLU A 292 -25.72 8.94 1.13
C GLU A 292 -25.33 9.36 2.56
N GLY A 293 -24.07 9.76 2.78
CA GLY A 293 -23.46 10.02 4.09
C GLY A 293 -23.85 11.37 4.74
N GLN A 294 -25.04 11.86 4.46
CA GLN A 294 -25.54 13.14 4.97
C GLN A 294 -26.23 12.95 6.32
N SER A 295 -25.96 13.87 7.24
CA SER A 295 -26.29 13.70 8.65
C SER A 295 -27.52 14.50 9.03
N PRO A 296 -28.41 13.94 9.87
CA PRO A 296 -29.61 14.65 10.36
C PRO A 296 -29.35 15.93 11.20
N ALA A 297 -28.09 16.34 11.37
CA ALA A 297 -27.68 17.54 12.10
C ALA A 297 -27.45 18.76 11.18
N ASP A 298 -27.29 18.59 9.86
CA ASP A 298 -27.26 19.72 8.93
C ASP A 298 -28.69 20.22 8.67
N SER A 299 -28.86 21.52 8.41
CA SER A 299 -30.18 22.02 8.01
C SER A 299 -30.57 21.37 6.69
N LYS A 300 -31.84 20.92 6.57
CA LYS A 300 -32.35 20.28 5.34
C LYS A 300 -32.00 21.07 4.07
N ASP A 301 -32.08 22.39 4.13
CA ASP A 301 -31.78 23.29 3.02
C ASP A 301 -30.28 23.27 2.63
N GLY A 302 -29.38 23.10 3.61
CA GLY A 302 -27.94 22.99 3.37
C GLY A 302 -27.54 21.64 2.78
N GLU A 303 -28.20 20.56 3.21
CA GLU A 303 -28.02 19.20 2.66
C GLU A 303 -28.48 19.12 1.21
N GLU A 304 -29.66 19.67 0.92
CA GLU A 304 -30.23 19.68 -0.43
C GLU A 304 -29.36 20.50 -1.39
N ALA A 305 -28.87 21.67 -0.94
CA ALA A 305 -27.96 22.51 -1.73
C ALA A 305 -26.65 21.80 -2.07
N ARG A 306 -26.00 21.15 -1.08
CA ARG A 306 -24.75 20.40 -1.29
C ARG A 306 -24.94 19.21 -2.22
N THR A 307 -26.03 18.47 -2.04
CA THR A 307 -26.36 17.32 -2.88
C THR A 307 -26.58 17.76 -4.32
N LYS A 308 -27.32 18.85 -4.54
CA LYS A 308 -27.54 19.42 -5.86
C LYS A 308 -26.23 19.88 -6.51
N GLU A 309 -25.38 20.58 -5.76
CA GLU A 309 -24.06 21.02 -6.25
C GLU A 309 -23.17 19.82 -6.66
N LEU A 310 -23.13 18.77 -5.84
CA LEU A 310 -22.38 17.55 -6.15
C LEU A 310 -22.90 16.88 -7.44
N VAL A 311 -24.21 16.75 -7.59
CA VAL A 311 -24.84 16.17 -8.78
C VAL A 311 -24.51 17.00 -10.03
N GLU A 312 -24.65 18.32 -9.96
CA GLU A 312 -24.34 19.24 -11.06
C GLU A 312 -22.87 19.16 -11.47
N GLN A 313 -21.93 19.14 -10.51
CA GLN A 313 -20.50 19.03 -10.80
C GLN A 313 -20.13 17.70 -11.45
N VAL A 314 -20.71 16.58 -10.99
CA VAL A 314 -20.49 15.27 -11.61
C VAL A 314 -21.04 15.24 -13.02
N ALA A 315 -22.26 15.76 -13.24
CA ALA A 315 -22.89 15.83 -14.56
C ALA A 315 -22.07 16.68 -15.54
N LEU A 316 -21.59 17.85 -15.09
CA LEU A 316 -20.71 18.74 -15.85
C LEU A 316 -19.40 18.05 -16.23
N THR A 317 -18.79 17.33 -15.29
CA THR A 317 -17.51 16.64 -15.53
C THR A 317 -17.66 15.50 -16.55
N LEU A 318 -18.79 14.78 -16.49
CA LEU A 318 -19.09 13.70 -17.42
C LEU A 318 -19.63 14.19 -18.78
N GLY A 319 -19.94 15.47 -18.91
CA GLY A 319 -20.52 16.05 -20.13
C GLY A 319 -21.89 15.47 -20.49
N ASN A 320 -22.60 14.87 -19.52
CA ASN A 320 -23.89 14.25 -19.75
C ASN A 320 -24.98 14.94 -18.90
N PRO A 321 -25.91 15.68 -19.53
CA PRO A 321 -26.95 16.41 -18.82
C PRO A 321 -27.95 15.50 -18.11
N ASP A 322 -28.10 14.23 -18.53
CA ASP A 322 -29.00 13.27 -17.87
C ASP A 322 -28.55 12.94 -16.44
N PHE A 323 -27.25 13.10 -16.15
CA PHE A 323 -26.71 12.94 -14.80
C PHE A 323 -26.98 14.14 -13.88
N GLY A 324 -27.59 15.23 -14.38
CA GLY A 324 -28.09 16.32 -13.55
C GLY A 324 -29.27 15.92 -12.65
N ASN A 325 -29.87 14.75 -12.88
CA ASN A 325 -30.88 14.17 -12.01
C ASN A 325 -30.25 13.21 -10.98
N LEU A 326 -30.48 13.46 -9.69
CA LEU A 326 -29.94 12.66 -8.58
C LEU A 326 -30.26 11.15 -8.71
N ALA A 327 -31.48 10.80 -9.11
CA ALA A 327 -31.88 9.39 -9.25
C ALA A 327 -31.15 8.71 -10.42
N THR A 328 -31.01 9.42 -11.55
CA THR A 328 -30.26 8.92 -12.72
C THR A 328 -28.78 8.72 -12.37
N LEU A 329 -28.15 9.71 -11.74
CA LEU A 329 -26.75 9.62 -11.32
C LEU A 329 -26.54 8.50 -10.30
N THR A 330 -27.38 8.43 -9.27
CA THR A 330 -27.30 7.38 -8.24
C THR A 330 -27.45 5.99 -8.85
N ASN A 331 -28.37 5.80 -9.79
CA ASN A 331 -28.55 4.53 -10.49
C ASN A 331 -27.32 4.18 -11.36
N HIS A 332 -26.71 5.16 -12.03
CA HIS A 332 -25.49 4.95 -12.80
C HIS A 332 -24.31 4.54 -11.90
N LEU A 333 -24.09 5.27 -10.81
CA LEU A 333 -23.04 4.96 -9.83
C LEU A 333 -23.26 3.59 -9.18
N LYS A 334 -24.52 3.22 -8.87
CA LYS A 334 -24.86 1.87 -8.35
C LYS A 334 -24.60 0.76 -9.36
N LYS A 335 -24.70 1.04 -10.67
CA LYS A 335 -24.33 0.08 -11.72
C LYS A 335 -22.82 -0.09 -11.82
N LEU A 336 -22.06 1.00 -11.73
CA LEU A 336 -20.59 0.97 -11.72
C LEU A 336 -20.02 0.35 -10.41
N GLY A 337 -20.75 0.49 -9.31
CA GLY A 337 -20.39 -0.03 -8.00
C GLY A 337 -20.55 -1.55 -7.83
N LYS A 338 -21.34 -2.21 -8.69
CA LYS A 338 -21.62 -3.66 -8.67
C LYS A 338 -20.61 -4.43 -9.51
#